data_AF-A0A315RDQ4-F1
#
_entry.id   AF-A0A315RDQ4-F1
#
_cell.length_a   1.000
_cell.length_b   1.000
_cell.length_c   1.000
_cell.angle_alpha   90.00
_cell.angle_beta   90.00
_cell.angle_gamma   90.00
#
_symmetry.space_group_name_H-M   'P 1'
#
loop_
_entity.id
_entity.type
_entity.pdbx_description
1 polymer ?
#
loop_
_entity_poly.entity_id
_entity_poly.type
_entity_poly.pdbx_seq_one_letter_code
_entity_poly.pdbx_strand_id
1 'polypeptide(L)'
;MNKKEILKKLRNNRAKNISIIGIIENYGLKESFQAGESILITVNTDHLWSYPAAENKEELKELLEKFQYRTLYFASLEEWMLPVISQKREIEWELKTERLILPERAAVKAELLHYKSMKNEKGKELEFKIRELEAKDADFIFAHSHYQDFTSKAYIRERITAECSAGIIIKGELAAWGLTHDDGALGFIHVREAFRKRGFARLVMQKLINDKRKGRKDIFLNVEPDNFKAKKLFSSLGFEFDRIISWIKLKEK
;
A
#
# COMPACT_ATOMS: atom_id res chain seq x y z
N MET A 1 20.89 -14.46 5.14
CA MET A 1 21.67 -13.24 4.81
C MET A 1 21.33 -12.16 5.84
N ASN A 2 22.18 -11.15 6.05
CA ASN A 2 21.80 -10.05 6.95
C ASN A 2 20.87 -9.04 6.24
N LYS A 3 20.08 -8.27 7.02
CA LYS A 3 19.10 -7.29 6.50
C LYS A 3 19.72 -6.27 5.53
N LYS A 4 20.95 -5.82 5.77
CA LYS A 4 21.61 -4.79 4.94
C LYS A 4 21.95 -5.33 3.55
N GLU A 5 22.45 -6.56 3.47
CA GLU A 5 22.75 -7.24 2.20
C GLU A 5 21.50 -7.47 1.35
N ILE A 6 20.41 -7.93 1.97
CA ILE A 6 19.15 -8.16 1.28
C ILE A 6 18.60 -6.84 0.73
N LEU A 7 18.55 -5.78 1.55
CA LEU A 7 18.11 -4.47 1.09
C LEU A 7 18.99 -3.93 -0.04
N LYS A 8 20.31 -4.16 0.00
CA LYS A 8 21.22 -3.78 -1.10
C LYS A 8 20.85 -4.51 -2.39
N LYS A 9 20.65 -5.83 -2.36
CA LYS A 9 20.24 -6.62 -3.53
C LYS A 9 18.88 -6.20 -4.08
N LEU A 10 17.87 -6.06 -3.22
CA LEU A 10 16.52 -5.66 -3.64
C LEU A 10 16.51 -4.29 -4.32
N ARG A 11 17.38 -3.36 -3.87
CA ARG A 11 17.51 -2.01 -4.45
C ARG A 11 18.12 -2.00 -5.86
N ASN A 12 18.76 -3.07 -6.32
CA ASN A 12 19.19 -3.18 -7.72
C ASN A 12 18.00 -3.12 -8.69
N ASN A 13 16.84 -3.63 -8.26
CA ASN A 13 15.57 -3.45 -8.96
C ASN A 13 14.52 -2.86 -8.01
N ARG A 14 14.78 -1.61 -7.59
CA ARG A 14 14.02 -0.91 -6.55
C ARG A 14 12.52 -0.85 -6.85
N ALA A 15 12.12 -0.55 -8.09
CA ALA A 15 10.72 -0.45 -8.47
C ALA A 15 9.98 -1.79 -8.36
N LYS A 16 10.61 -2.89 -8.83
CA LYS A 16 10.04 -4.24 -8.69
C LYS A 16 9.85 -4.63 -7.23
N ASN A 17 10.87 -4.39 -6.40
CA ASN A 17 10.92 -4.80 -5.01
C ASN A 17 10.38 -3.77 -4.02
N ILE A 18 9.65 -2.75 -4.49
CA ILE A 18 9.23 -1.60 -3.69
C ILE A 18 8.44 -2.00 -2.42
N SER A 19 7.49 -2.92 -2.54
CA SER A 19 6.72 -3.47 -1.42
C SER A 19 7.60 -4.27 -0.45
N ILE A 20 8.50 -5.11 -0.99
CA ILE A 20 9.43 -5.94 -0.20
C ILE A 20 10.42 -5.07 0.59
N ILE A 21 10.93 -3.99 -0.03
CA ILE A 21 11.81 -3.02 0.64
C ILE A 21 11.04 -2.33 1.77
N GLY A 22 9.83 -1.84 1.49
CA GLY A 22 9.01 -1.14 2.46
C GLY A 22 8.63 -1.99 3.67
N ILE A 23 8.22 -3.24 3.46
CA ILE A 23 7.86 -4.14 4.56
C ILE A 23 9.08 -4.47 5.43
N ILE A 24 10.27 -4.65 4.85
CA ILE A 24 11.52 -4.83 5.62
C ILE A 24 11.89 -3.57 6.41
N GLU A 25 11.71 -2.40 5.82
CA GLU A 25 12.02 -1.12 6.48
C GLU A 25 11.10 -0.88 7.68
N ASN A 26 9.81 -1.22 7.56
CA ASN A 26 8.79 -0.96 8.57
C ASN A 26 8.73 -2.04 9.67
N TYR A 27 8.84 -3.32 9.32
CA TYR A 27 8.63 -4.45 10.27
C TYR A 27 9.88 -5.32 10.47
N GLY A 28 10.94 -5.07 9.70
CA GLY A 28 12.17 -5.85 9.79
C GLY A 28 12.13 -7.14 8.96
N LEU A 29 13.06 -8.02 9.26
CA LEU A 29 13.26 -9.29 8.56
C LEU A 29 13.19 -10.41 9.59
N LYS A 30 12.34 -11.41 9.35
CA LYS A 30 12.25 -12.60 10.21
C LYS A 30 13.20 -13.70 9.74
N GLU A 31 13.06 -14.13 8.49
CA GLU A 31 13.95 -15.11 7.84
C GLU A 31 14.20 -14.73 6.38
N SER A 32 15.24 -15.32 5.79
CA SER A 32 15.60 -15.13 4.38
C SER A 32 16.19 -16.39 3.78
N PHE A 33 15.81 -16.70 2.55
CA PHE A 33 16.32 -17.79 1.73
C PHE A 33 16.83 -17.22 0.41
N GLN A 34 17.84 -17.85 -0.17
CA GLN A 34 18.43 -17.42 -1.44
C GLN A 34 18.63 -18.63 -2.37
N ALA A 35 18.34 -18.44 -3.65
CA ALA A 35 18.67 -19.34 -4.75
C ALA A 35 19.11 -18.47 -5.93
N GLY A 36 20.36 -18.61 -6.38
CA GLY A 36 20.95 -17.70 -7.36
C GLY A 36 20.83 -16.23 -6.95
N GLU A 37 20.19 -15.42 -7.80
CA GLU A 37 19.91 -14.00 -7.54
C GLU A 37 18.56 -13.76 -6.85
N SER A 38 17.67 -14.77 -6.85
CA SER A 38 16.37 -14.68 -6.18
C SER A 38 16.47 -14.81 -4.67
N ILE A 39 15.59 -14.10 -3.98
CA ILE A 39 15.47 -14.09 -2.52
C ILE A 39 14.02 -14.33 -2.13
N LEU A 40 13.79 -15.14 -1.11
CA LEU A 40 12.51 -15.19 -0.40
C LEU A 40 12.73 -14.70 1.01
N ILE A 41 11.92 -13.74 1.46
CA ILE A 41 11.96 -13.27 2.84
C ILE A 41 10.66 -13.62 3.56
N THR A 42 10.75 -13.65 4.89
CA THR A 42 9.56 -13.61 5.73
C THR A 42 9.57 -12.42 6.66
N VAL A 43 8.37 -11.89 6.94
CA VAL A 43 8.15 -10.77 7.85
C VAL A 43 6.91 -11.07 8.70
N ASN A 44 6.97 -10.75 9.99
CA ASN A 44 5.82 -10.86 10.89
C ASN A 44 5.08 -9.52 10.94
N THR A 45 3.80 -9.54 10.55
CA THR A 45 2.86 -8.43 10.76
C THR A 45 1.65 -8.96 11.56
N ASP A 46 0.48 -9.08 10.93
CA ASP A 46 -0.68 -9.82 11.44
C ASP A 46 -0.53 -11.33 11.25
N HIS A 47 0.14 -11.73 10.17
CA HIS A 47 0.56 -13.09 9.87
C HIS A 47 2.07 -13.14 9.60
N LEU A 48 2.64 -14.35 9.55
CA LEU A 48 3.96 -14.56 8.98
C LEU A 48 3.82 -14.55 7.46
N TRP A 49 4.12 -13.44 6.80
CA TRP A 49 4.03 -13.30 5.35
C TRP A 49 5.34 -13.70 4.67
N SER A 50 5.23 -14.34 3.51
CA SER A 50 6.36 -14.67 2.62
C SER A 50 6.34 -13.78 1.37
N TYR A 51 7.49 -13.15 1.06
CA TYR A 51 7.66 -12.28 -0.11
C TYR A 51 8.79 -12.83 -1.01
N PRO A 52 8.46 -13.44 -2.17
CA PRO A 52 9.45 -13.85 -3.14
C PRO A 52 9.87 -12.68 -4.05
N ALA A 53 11.16 -12.34 -4.01
CA ALA A 53 11.83 -11.52 -5.02
C ALA A 53 12.55 -12.47 -6.00
N ALA A 54 11.80 -12.98 -6.99
CA ALA A 54 12.31 -13.93 -7.98
C ALA A 54 12.08 -13.44 -9.42
N GLU A 55 12.96 -13.89 -10.33
CA GLU A 55 12.91 -13.56 -11.76
C GLU A 55 12.67 -14.78 -12.65
N ASN A 56 12.85 -15.99 -12.13
CA ASN A 56 12.63 -17.22 -12.88
C ASN A 56 12.01 -18.33 -12.02
N LYS A 57 11.47 -19.33 -12.71
CA LYS A 57 10.69 -20.42 -12.10
C LYS A 57 11.58 -21.41 -11.35
N GLU A 58 12.79 -21.63 -11.83
CA GLU A 58 13.75 -22.59 -11.30
C GLU A 58 14.24 -22.15 -9.92
N GLU A 59 14.70 -20.90 -9.79
CA GLU A 59 15.11 -20.32 -8.51
C GLU A 59 13.93 -20.18 -7.54
N LEU A 60 12.72 -19.85 -8.02
CA LEU A 60 11.54 -19.81 -7.15
C LEU A 60 11.20 -21.20 -6.57
N LYS A 61 11.32 -22.27 -7.37
CA LYS A 61 11.13 -23.64 -6.86
C LYS A 61 12.16 -24.00 -5.80
N GLU A 62 13.43 -23.71 -6.06
CA GLU A 62 14.51 -23.96 -5.10
C GLU A 62 14.30 -23.18 -3.79
N LEU A 63 13.83 -21.93 -3.88
CA LEU A 63 13.45 -21.14 -2.71
C LEU A 63 12.31 -21.79 -1.92
N LEU A 64 11.27 -22.30 -2.59
CA LEU A 64 10.15 -22.96 -1.94
C LEU A 64 10.56 -24.30 -1.28
N GLU A 65 11.46 -25.05 -1.90
CA GLU A 65 12.07 -26.25 -1.31
C GLU A 65 12.89 -25.91 -0.07
N LYS A 66 13.70 -24.84 -0.08
CA LYS A 66 14.41 -24.38 1.12
C LYS A 66 13.46 -23.85 2.19
N PHE A 67 12.40 -23.15 1.77
CA PHE A 67 11.43 -22.51 2.63
C PHE A 67 10.52 -23.51 3.36
N GLN A 68 10.24 -24.67 2.76
CA GLN A 68 9.41 -25.74 3.33
C GLN A 68 8.01 -25.27 3.77
N TYR A 69 7.44 -24.26 3.08
CA TYR A 69 6.11 -23.71 3.39
C TYR A 69 5.90 -23.37 4.88
N ARG A 70 6.87 -22.70 5.52
CA ARG A 70 6.76 -22.23 6.91
C ARG A 70 5.55 -21.31 7.17
N THR A 71 4.95 -20.79 6.10
CA THR A 71 3.68 -20.10 6.12
C THR A 71 2.87 -20.43 4.87
N LEU A 72 1.57 -20.17 4.94
CA LEU A 72 0.64 -20.27 3.81
C LEU A 72 0.27 -18.89 3.24
N TYR A 73 0.82 -17.83 3.81
CA TYR A 73 0.56 -16.44 3.43
C TYR A 73 1.67 -15.89 2.52
N PHE A 74 1.32 -15.52 1.29
CA PHE A 74 2.27 -15.02 0.30
C PHE A 74 1.82 -13.65 -0.23
N ALA A 75 2.78 -12.75 -0.42
CA ALA A 75 2.52 -11.35 -0.74
C ALA A 75 3.34 -10.87 -1.95
N SER A 76 2.82 -9.85 -2.64
CA SER A 76 3.45 -9.22 -3.80
C SER A 76 3.79 -10.21 -4.93
N LEU A 77 2.89 -11.16 -5.21
CA LEU A 77 3.09 -12.20 -6.22
C LEU A 77 2.73 -11.72 -7.62
N GLU A 78 3.60 -11.99 -8.59
CA GLU A 78 3.24 -11.85 -10.01
C GLU A 78 2.46 -13.10 -10.48
N GLU A 79 1.66 -12.96 -11.55
CA GLU A 79 0.76 -14.01 -12.02
C GLU A 79 1.47 -15.34 -12.33
N TRP A 80 2.69 -15.28 -12.89
CA TRP A 80 3.49 -16.47 -13.17
C TRP A 80 3.94 -17.23 -11.92
N MET A 81 4.02 -16.55 -10.76
CA MET A 81 4.43 -17.15 -9.49
C MET A 81 3.33 -18.00 -8.87
N LEU A 82 2.05 -17.66 -9.13
CA LEU A 82 0.90 -18.33 -8.54
C LEU A 82 0.93 -19.86 -8.73
N PRO A 83 1.03 -20.42 -9.96
CA PRO A 83 1.07 -21.87 -10.14
C PRO A 83 2.33 -22.53 -9.58
N VAL A 84 3.42 -21.77 -9.38
CA VAL A 84 4.67 -22.30 -8.78
C VAL A 84 4.52 -22.41 -7.27
N ILE A 85 3.91 -21.40 -6.64
CA ILE A 85 3.72 -21.30 -5.19
C ILE A 85 2.58 -22.19 -4.72
N SER A 86 1.42 -22.13 -5.39
CA SER A 86 0.26 -22.96 -5.01
C SER A 86 0.48 -24.43 -5.32
N GLN A 87 1.25 -24.73 -6.37
CA GLN A 87 1.45 -26.09 -6.88
C GLN A 87 0.09 -26.76 -7.17
N LYS A 88 -0.33 -27.70 -6.31
CA LYS A 88 -1.63 -28.39 -6.37
C LYS A 88 -2.57 -28.01 -5.22
N ARG A 89 -2.16 -27.08 -4.34
CA ARG A 89 -2.98 -26.59 -3.24
C ARG A 89 -3.99 -25.59 -3.76
N GLU A 90 -5.18 -25.62 -3.17
CA GLU A 90 -6.19 -24.61 -3.43
C GLU A 90 -5.80 -23.26 -2.79
N ILE A 91 -6.08 -22.17 -3.49
CA ILE A 91 -5.97 -20.82 -2.94
C ILE A 91 -7.25 -20.55 -2.15
N GLU A 92 -7.13 -20.40 -0.83
CA GLU A 92 -8.26 -20.12 0.06
C GLU A 92 -8.77 -18.69 -0.15
N TRP A 93 -7.85 -17.76 -0.36
CA TRP A 93 -8.13 -16.34 -0.52
C TRP A 93 -7.07 -15.70 -1.42
N GLU A 94 -7.51 -14.81 -2.31
CA GLU A 94 -6.66 -13.99 -3.17
C GLU A 94 -7.16 -12.53 -3.14
N LEU A 95 -6.23 -11.60 -2.91
CA LEU A 95 -6.40 -10.18 -3.19
C LEU A 95 -5.52 -9.80 -4.38
N LYS A 96 -6.15 -9.73 -5.55
CA LYS A 96 -5.51 -9.31 -6.81
C LYS A 96 -5.64 -7.80 -7.00
N THR A 97 -4.55 -7.12 -7.32
CA THR A 97 -4.50 -5.66 -7.47
C THR A 97 -3.66 -5.23 -8.66
N GLU A 98 -3.92 -4.03 -9.18
CA GLU A 98 -3.00 -3.29 -10.04
C GLU A 98 -2.11 -2.41 -9.16
N ARG A 99 -0.79 -2.63 -9.22
CA ARG A 99 0.19 -1.76 -8.57
C ARG A 99 0.49 -0.59 -9.48
N LEU A 100 0.33 0.62 -8.95
CA LEU A 100 0.68 1.86 -9.63
C LEU A 100 1.86 2.53 -8.92
N ILE A 101 2.81 3.08 -9.67
CA ILE A 101 3.97 3.82 -9.17
C ILE A 101 3.88 5.27 -9.63
N LEU A 102 4.28 6.21 -8.78
CA LEU A 102 4.44 7.62 -9.16
C LEU A 102 5.93 7.90 -9.44
N PRO A 103 6.32 8.14 -10.71
CA PRO A 103 7.71 8.44 -11.04
C PRO A 103 8.23 9.68 -10.32
N GLU A 104 9.52 9.69 -9.97
CA GLU A 104 10.15 10.81 -9.25
C GLU A 104 10.03 12.14 -10.02
N ARG A 105 10.15 12.08 -11.35
CA ARG A 105 10.00 13.21 -12.28
C ARG A 105 8.57 13.73 -12.42
N ALA A 106 7.56 13.02 -11.91
CA ALA A 106 6.18 13.44 -12.09
C ALA A 106 5.95 14.75 -11.33
N ALA A 107 5.71 15.84 -12.05
CA ALA A 107 5.26 17.08 -11.44
C ALA A 107 3.85 16.85 -10.89
N VAL A 108 3.72 16.64 -9.59
CA VAL A 108 2.42 16.82 -8.95
C VAL A 108 2.18 18.31 -9.04
N LYS A 109 1.17 18.72 -9.82
CA LYS A 109 0.72 20.11 -9.87
C LYS A 109 0.31 20.52 -8.46
N ALA A 110 1.27 21.04 -7.70
CA ALA A 110 1.14 21.33 -6.30
C ALA A 110 0.54 22.72 -6.15
N GLU A 111 -0.77 22.81 -6.29
CA GLU A 111 -1.51 23.97 -5.80
C GLU A 111 -2.07 23.70 -4.41
N LEU A 112 -1.39 22.93 -3.55
CA LEU A 112 -1.84 22.71 -2.17
C LEU A 112 -1.81 24.00 -1.32
N LEU A 113 -1.18 25.07 -1.82
CA LEU A 113 -0.86 26.26 -1.04
C LEU A 113 -2.06 27.15 -0.67
N HIS A 114 -3.27 26.93 -1.22
CA HIS A 114 -4.43 27.81 -0.94
C HIS A 114 -5.77 27.09 -0.71
N TYR A 115 -5.78 25.79 -0.47
CA TYR A 115 -7.02 25.04 -0.20
C TYR A 115 -7.44 25.18 1.28
N LYS A 116 -7.89 26.38 1.66
CA LYS A 116 -8.66 26.60 2.90
C LYS A 116 -10.17 26.56 2.65
N SER A 117 -10.56 26.68 1.39
CA SER A 117 -11.95 26.65 1.00
C SER A 117 -12.15 26.12 -0.42
N MET A 118 -13.33 25.58 -0.69
CA MET A 118 -13.80 25.25 -2.04
C MET A 118 -15.23 25.72 -2.22
N LYS A 119 -15.57 26.22 -3.40
CA LYS A 119 -16.97 26.52 -3.75
C LYS A 119 -17.72 25.20 -3.89
N ASN A 120 -18.83 25.05 -3.16
CA ASN A 120 -19.75 23.93 -3.38
C ASN A 120 -20.60 24.15 -4.64
N GLU A 121 -21.44 23.16 -4.99
CA GLU A 121 -22.33 23.19 -6.15
C GLU A 121 -23.30 24.40 -6.17
N LYS A 122 -23.50 25.07 -5.03
CA LYS A 122 -24.33 26.27 -4.86
C LYS A 122 -23.51 27.56 -4.80
N GLY A 123 -22.22 27.51 -5.14
CA GLY A 123 -21.31 28.66 -5.11
C GLY A 123 -20.91 29.14 -3.71
N LYS A 124 -21.38 28.47 -2.64
CA LYS A 124 -21.04 28.82 -1.25
C LYS A 124 -19.68 28.24 -0.87
N GLU A 125 -18.88 29.06 -0.22
CA GLU A 125 -17.56 28.68 0.27
C GLU A 125 -17.68 27.64 1.39
N LEU A 126 -17.01 26.51 1.21
CA LEU A 126 -16.90 25.44 2.20
C LEU A 126 -15.48 25.47 2.77
N GLU A 127 -15.35 25.95 4.00
CA GLU A 127 -14.09 25.90 4.72
C GLU A 127 -13.74 24.48 5.18
N PHE A 128 -12.46 24.14 5.08
CA PHE A 128 -11.93 22.88 5.59
C PHE A 128 -10.48 23.03 6.04
N LYS A 129 -10.04 22.09 6.87
CA LYS A 129 -8.64 22.00 7.31
C LYS A 129 -8.06 20.67 6.86
N ILE A 130 -6.85 20.69 6.32
CA ILE A 130 -6.06 19.48 6.08
C ILE A 130 -5.06 19.36 7.23
N ARG A 131 -5.05 18.22 7.92
CA ARG A 131 -4.09 17.92 8.99
C ARG A 131 -3.63 16.46 8.92
N GLU A 132 -2.56 16.15 9.63
CA GLU A 132 -2.23 14.75 9.93
C GLU A 132 -3.28 14.14 10.84
N LEU A 133 -3.48 12.83 10.72
CA LEU A 133 -4.36 12.07 11.60
C LEU A 133 -3.73 11.91 12.98
N GLU A 134 -4.57 11.78 13.99
CA GLU A 134 -4.19 11.58 15.38
C GLU A 134 -4.72 10.23 15.86
N ALA A 135 -4.13 9.65 16.92
CA ALA A 135 -4.55 8.34 17.44
C ALA A 135 -6.05 8.25 17.76
N LYS A 136 -6.68 9.38 18.15
CA LYS A 136 -8.12 9.49 18.43
C LYS A 136 -9.00 9.30 17.18
N ASP A 137 -8.46 9.53 15.99
CA ASP A 137 -9.20 9.38 14.73
C ASP A 137 -9.38 7.90 14.33
N ALA A 138 -8.56 6.99 14.88
CA ALA A 138 -8.53 5.58 14.46
C ALA A 138 -9.87 4.86 14.64
N ASP A 139 -10.55 5.08 15.77
CA ASP A 139 -11.84 4.47 16.06
C ASP A 139 -12.91 4.96 15.09
N PHE A 140 -12.88 6.25 14.78
CA PHE A 140 -13.80 6.85 13.81
C PHE A 140 -13.54 6.31 12.40
N ILE A 141 -12.27 6.24 11.98
CA ILE A 141 -11.86 5.67 10.69
C ILE A 141 -12.32 4.22 10.59
N PHE A 142 -12.08 3.41 11.62
CA PHE A 142 -12.51 2.01 11.65
C PHE A 142 -14.03 1.92 11.47
N ALA A 143 -14.81 2.67 12.26
CA ALA A 143 -16.26 2.66 12.21
C ALA A 143 -16.87 3.11 10.87
N HIS A 144 -16.12 3.86 10.04
CA HIS A 144 -16.60 4.43 8.77
C HIS A 144 -15.83 3.91 7.54
N SER A 145 -14.98 2.90 7.70
CA SER A 145 -14.25 2.27 6.60
C SER A 145 -15.03 1.07 6.07
N HIS A 146 -14.97 0.85 4.75
CA HIS A 146 -15.47 -0.40 4.14
C HIS A 146 -14.53 -1.59 4.39
N TYR A 147 -13.35 -1.37 4.98
CA TYR A 147 -12.33 -2.37 5.22
C TYR A 147 -12.39 -3.00 6.62
N GLN A 148 -13.52 -2.92 7.34
CA GLN A 148 -13.63 -3.41 8.73
C GLN A 148 -13.28 -4.90 8.86
N ASP A 149 -13.64 -5.71 7.88
CA ASP A 149 -13.38 -7.16 7.88
C ASP A 149 -11.90 -7.51 7.60
N PHE A 150 -11.14 -6.55 7.07
CA PHE A 150 -9.75 -6.75 6.62
C PHE A 150 -8.76 -5.87 7.39
N THR A 151 -9.20 -5.25 8.49
CA THR A 151 -8.34 -4.35 9.27
C THR A 151 -8.71 -4.37 10.75
N SER A 152 -7.91 -3.69 11.57
CA SER A 152 -8.19 -3.54 13.00
C SER A 152 -7.94 -2.10 13.45
N LYS A 153 -8.56 -1.70 14.56
CA LYS A 153 -8.26 -0.41 15.21
C LYS A 153 -6.77 -0.30 15.57
N ALA A 154 -6.16 -1.40 16.02
CA ALA A 154 -4.74 -1.44 16.36
C ALA A 154 -3.88 -1.14 15.13
N TYR A 155 -4.18 -1.79 14.00
CA TYR A 155 -3.50 -1.54 12.74
C TYR A 155 -3.66 -0.09 12.27
N ILE A 156 -4.88 0.47 12.30
CA ILE A 156 -5.11 1.86 11.92
C ILE A 156 -4.32 2.83 12.80
N ARG A 157 -4.30 2.62 14.13
CA ARG A 157 -3.49 3.44 15.05
C ARG A 157 -2.00 3.38 14.71
N GLU A 158 -1.49 2.18 14.44
CA GLU A 158 -0.12 1.98 14.03
C GLU A 158 0.20 2.76 12.75
N ARG A 159 -0.65 2.64 11.72
CA ARG A 159 -0.48 3.33 10.44
C ARG A 159 -0.61 4.85 10.54
N ILE A 160 -1.43 5.37 11.46
CA ILE A 160 -1.51 6.82 11.74
C ILE A 160 -0.15 7.36 12.21
N THR A 161 0.55 6.59 13.05
CA THR A 161 1.84 7.00 13.64
C THR A 161 3.07 6.64 12.80
N ALA A 162 2.89 5.90 11.69
CA ALA A 162 3.99 5.32 10.92
C ALA A 162 4.73 6.35 10.06
N GLU A 163 4.30 6.56 8.81
CA GLU A 163 5.03 7.38 7.84
C GLU A 163 4.33 8.72 7.58
N CYS A 164 3.18 8.69 6.91
CA CYS A 164 2.39 9.89 6.65
C CYS A 164 0.90 9.58 6.68
N SER A 165 0.13 10.58 7.11
CA SER A 165 -1.32 10.51 7.16
C SER A 165 -1.93 11.84 6.77
N ALA A 166 -3.16 11.80 6.27
CA ALA A 166 -3.90 13.01 5.91
C ALA A 166 -5.37 12.84 6.29
N GLY A 167 -5.92 13.87 6.94
CA GLY A 167 -7.32 14.01 7.27
C GLY A 167 -7.85 15.36 6.84
N ILE A 168 -9.06 15.39 6.30
CA ILE A 168 -9.79 16.61 5.94
C ILE A 168 -10.91 16.82 6.93
N ILE A 169 -10.88 17.95 7.64
CA ILE A 169 -11.83 18.31 8.69
C ILE A 169 -12.77 19.40 8.18
N ILE A 170 -14.07 19.17 8.30
CA ILE A 170 -15.13 20.09 7.89
C ILE A 170 -16.09 20.26 9.06
N LYS A 171 -16.24 21.50 9.56
CA LYS A 171 -17.07 21.82 10.74
C LYS A 171 -16.77 20.92 11.96
N GLY A 172 -15.51 20.57 12.16
CA GLY A 172 -15.07 19.71 13.27
C GLY A 172 -15.15 18.20 13.00
N GLU A 173 -15.74 17.76 11.89
CA GLU A 173 -15.85 16.34 11.53
C GLU A 173 -14.75 15.89 10.56
N LEU A 174 -14.25 14.67 10.74
CA LEU A 174 -13.39 14.00 9.76
C LEU A 174 -14.23 13.59 8.54
N ALA A 175 -13.98 14.23 7.40
CA ALA A 175 -14.74 14.08 6.16
C ALA A 175 -14.05 13.15 5.15
N ALA A 176 -12.72 13.17 5.12
CA ALA A 176 -11.91 12.33 4.25
C ALA A 176 -10.57 12.02 4.91
N TRP A 177 -9.95 10.91 4.54
CA TRP A 177 -8.65 10.51 5.06
C TRP A 177 -7.85 9.64 4.10
N GLY A 178 -6.57 9.46 4.42
CA GLY A 178 -5.66 8.52 3.79
C GLY A 178 -4.44 8.22 4.68
N LEU A 179 -3.87 7.03 4.52
CA LEU A 179 -2.77 6.47 5.31
C LEU A 179 -1.77 5.76 4.38
N THR A 180 -0.74 5.15 4.97
CA THR A 180 0.09 4.14 4.32
C THR A 180 -0.25 2.73 4.81
N HIS A 181 -0.05 1.73 3.96
CA HIS A 181 -0.04 0.32 4.35
C HIS A 181 1.26 -0.05 5.07
N ASP A 182 1.37 -1.32 5.46
CA ASP A 182 2.53 -1.91 6.13
C ASP A 182 3.79 -1.93 5.27
N ASP A 183 3.63 -2.10 3.96
CA ASP A 183 4.70 -2.01 2.96
C ASP A 183 5.00 -0.57 2.51
N GLY A 184 4.34 0.43 3.10
CA GLY A 184 4.51 1.84 2.75
C GLY A 184 3.72 2.30 1.52
N ALA A 185 2.91 1.43 0.89
CA ALA A 185 2.00 1.85 -0.18
C ALA A 185 1.01 2.91 0.33
N LEU A 186 0.65 3.89 -0.49
CA LEU A 186 -0.44 4.81 -0.18
C LEU A 186 -1.77 4.05 -0.22
N GLY A 187 -2.63 4.28 0.76
CA GLY A 187 -3.87 3.53 0.90
C GLY A 187 -4.83 4.08 1.94
N PHE A 188 -5.84 3.28 2.30
CA PHE A 188 -6.97 3.70 3.15
C PHE A 188 -7.62 5.02 2.70
N ILE A 189 -7.61 5.29 1.39
CA ILE A 189 -8.15 6.53 0.85
C ILE A 189 -9.67 6.46 0.89
N HIS A 190 -10.29 7.31 1.70
CA HIS A 190 -11.73 7.35 1.82
C HIS A 190 -12.26 8.77 1.90
N VAL A 191 -13.42 8.99 1.28
CA VAL A 191 -14.23 10.20 1.42
C VAL A 191 -15.62 9.76 1.82
N ARG A 192 -16.08 10.21 3.00
CA ARG A 192 -17.43 9.94 3.49
C ARG A 192 -18.46 10.42 2.47
N GLU A 193 -19.54 9.67 2.33
CA GLU A 193 -20.52 9.85 1.25
C GLU A 193 -21.04 11.28 1.12
N ALA A 194 -21.39 11.92 2.26
CA ALA A 194 -21.87 13.30 2.32
C ALA A 194 -20.87 14.36 1.81
N PHE A 195 -19.60 14.01 1.62
CA PHE A 195 -18.51 14.90 1.19
C PHE A 195 -17.91 14.50 -0.17
N ARG A 196 -18.44 13.47 -0.84
CA ARG A 196 -17.95 13.02 -2.15
C ARG A 196 -18.20 14.07 -3.24
N LYS A 197 -17.52 13.87 -4.39
CA LYS A 197 -17.56 14.75 -5.58
C LYS A 197 -17.06 16.18 -5.38
N ARG A 198 -16.30 16.43 -4.30
CA ARG A 198 -15.73 17.74 -3.96
C ARG A 198 -14.20 17.81 -4.08
N GLY A 199 -13.56 16.84 -4.73
CA GLY A 199 -12.10 16.82 -4.88
C GLY A 199 -11.30 16.41 -3.64
N PHE A 200 -11.92 16.08 -2.51
CA PHE A 200 -11.23 15.73 -1.26
C PHE A 200 -10.27 14.54 -1.35
N ALA A 201 -10.60 13.50 -2.13
CA ALA A 201 -9.68 12.38 -2.36
C ALA A 201 -8.36 12.84 -3.03
N ARG A 202 -8.45 13.80 -3.96
CA ARG A 202 -7.27 14.40 -4.60
C ARG A 202 -6.41 15.15 -3.58
N LEU A 203 -7.04 15.95 -2.71
CA LEU A 203 -6.33 16.72 -1.69
C LEU A 203 -5.62 15.83 -0.66
N VAL A 204 -6.29 14.76 -0.22
CA VAL A 204 -5.67 13.71 0.62
C VAL A 204 -4.44 13.14 -0.08
N MET A 205 -4.59 12.67 -1.32
CA MET A 205 -3.47 12.09 -2.07
C MET A 205 -2.32 13.08 -2.27
N GLN A 206 -2.60 14.34 -2.61
CA GLN A 206 -1.56 15.35 -2.78
C GLN A 206 -0.80 15.63 -1.49
N LYS A 207 -1.46 15.64 -0.32
CA LYS A 207 -0.80 15.77 0.98
C LYS A 207 0.14 14.60 1.23
N LEU A 208 -0.36 13.37 1.09
CA LEU A 208 0.44 12.15 1.29
C LEU A 208 1.64 12.08 0.34
N ILE A 209 1.44 12.38 -0.95
CA ILE A 209 2.51 12.42 -1.94
C ILE A 209 3.58 13.46 -1.56
N ASN A 210 3.16 14.65 -1.13
CA ASN A 210 4.09 15.69 -0.70
C ASN A 210 4.88 15.29 0.54
N ASP A 211 4.24 14.63 1.51
CA ASP A 211 4.93 14.14 2.71
C ASP A 211 5.96 13.04 2.37
N LYS A 212 5.58 12.05 1.54
CA LYS A 212 6.52 11.01 1.08
C LYS A 212 7.69 11.59 0.29
N ARG A 213 7.45 12.62 -0.55
CA ARG A 213 8.52 13.34 -1.28
C ARG A 213 9.49 14.05 -0.33
N LYS A 214 8.98 14.74 0.70
CA LYS A 214 9.83 15.36 1.74
C LYS A 214 10.70 14.31 2.44
N GLY A 215 10.15 13.12 2.66
CA GLY A 215 10.88 11.98 3.22
C GLY A 215 11.80 11.24 2.25
N ARG A 216 11.86 11.63 0.97
CA ARG A 216 12.57 10.91 -0.11
C ARG A 216 12.18 9.43 -0.20
N LYS A 217 10.88 9.14 -0.03
CA LYS A 217 10.30 7.80 -0.07
C LYS A 217 9.71 7.51 -1.43
N ASP A 218 9.81 6.26 -1.87
CA ASP A 218 9.14 5.84 -3.10
C ASP A 218 7.63 5.91 -2.92
N ILE A 219 6.90 6.17 -4.00
CA ILE A 219 5.46 6.41 -3.95
C ILE A 219 4.78 5.42 -4.89
N PHE A 220 3.98 4.55 -4.30
CA PHE A 220 3.21 3.54 -5.01
C PHE A 220 1.91 3.26 -4.25
N LEU A 221 0.99 2.58 -4.90
CA LEU A 221 -0.27 2.13 -4.32
C LEU A 221 -0.75 0.87 -5.03
N ASN A 222 -1.70 0.18 -4.39
CA ASN A 222 -2.39 -0.96 -4.97
C ASN A 222 -3.88 -0.60 -5.08
N VAL A 223 -4.50 -0.97 -6.19
CA VAL A 223 -5.92 -0.70 -6.44
C VAL A 223 -6.58 -1.92 -7.06
N GLU A 224 -7.80 -2.23 -6.61
CA GLU A 224 -8.59 -3.32 -7.19
C GLU A 224 -8.82 -3.09 -8.70
N PRO A 225 -8.70 -4.13 -9.55
CA PRO A 225 -8.76 -3.98 -11.01
C PRO A 225 -10.04 -3.32 -11.53
N ASP A 226 -11.17 -3.49 -10.83
CA ASP A 226 -12.49 -2.97 -11.19
C ASP A 226 -12.79 -1.59 -10.58
N ASN A 227 -11.90 -1.02 -9.76
CA ASN A 227 -12.08 0.30 -9.15
C ASN A 227 -11.71 1.45 -10.11
N PHE A 228 -12.43 1.56 -11.23
CA PHE A 228 -12.18 2.54 -12.29
C PHE A 228 -12.16 4.00 -11.79
N LYS A 229 -12.96 4.32 -10.77
CA LYS A 229 -13.00 5.67 -10.18
C LYS A 229 -11.69 6.02 -9.49
N ALA A 230 -11.14 5.11 -8.68
CA ALA A 230 -9.84 5.30 -8.04
C ALA A 230 -8.72 5.36 -9.09
N LYS A 231 -8.72 4.45 -10.07
CA LYS A 231 -7.73 4.44 -11.16
C LYS A 231 -7.69 5.76 -11.94
N LYS A 232 -8.85 6.34 -12.25
CA LYS A 232 -8.93 7.67 -12.90
C LYS A 232 -8.33 8.78 -12.03
N LEU A 233 -8.57 8.74 -10.72
CA LEU A 233 -7.95 9.69 -9.78
C LEU A 233 -6.42 9.55 -9.79
N PHE A 234 -5.90 8.32 -9.64
CA PHE A 234 -4.47 8.07 -9.55
C PHE A 234 -3.73 8.42 -10.85
N SER A 235 -4.27 8.02 -12.01
CA SER A 235 -3.72 8.41 -13.31
C SER A 235 -3.67 9.95 -13.47
N SER A 236 -4.71 10.66 -13.05
CA SER A 236 -4.73 12.13 -13.09
C SER A 236 -3.78 12.82 -12.10
N LEU A 237 -3.16 12.06 -11.19
CA LEU A 237 -2.11 12.50 -10.28
C LEU A 237 -0.71 12.11 -10.77
N GLY A 238 -0.62 11.45 -11.92
CA GLY A 238 0.64 11.03 -12.54
C GLY A 238 1.10 9.63 -12.15
N PHE A 239 0.27 8.83 -11.47
CA PHE A 239 0.58 7.42 -11.26
C PHE A 239 0.52 6.65 -12.59
N GLU A 240 1.50 5.78 -12.79
CA GLU A 240 1.63 4.90 -13.94
C GLU A 240 1.43 3.45 -13.49
N PHE A 241 0.84 2.64 -14.37
CA PHE A 241 0.74 1.20 -14.13
C PHE A 241 2.13 0.57 -14.13
N ASP A 242 2.42 -0.25 -13.11
CA ASP A 242 3.65 -1.03 -13.03
C ASP A 242 3.38 -2.51 -13.33
N ARG A 243 2.51 -3.16 -12.54
CA ARG A 243 2.18 -4.58 -12.73
C ARG A 243 0.92 -4.99 -11.99
N ILE A 244 0.45 -6.20 -12.27
CA ILE A 244 -0.55 -6.90 -11.45
C ILE A 244 0.19 -7.68 -10.36
N ILE A 245 -0.27 -7.55 -9.12
CA ILE A 245 0.22 -8.36 -8.00
C ILE A 245 -0.93 -8.94 -7.16
N SER A 246 -0.67 -10.11 -6.58
CA SER A 246 -1.60 -10.80 -5.69
C SER A 246 -1.01 -11.02 -4.30
N TRP A 247 -1.86 -10.90 -3.28
CA TRP A 247 -1.67 -11.51 -1.97
C TRP A 247 -2.54 -12.74 -1.90
N ILE A 248 -2.03 -13.84 -1.37
CA ILE A 248 -2.77 -15.09 -1.27
C ILE A 248 -2.60 -15.75 0.09
N LYS A 249 -3.61 -16.51 0.47
CA LYS A 249 -3.55 -17.54 1.51
C LYS A 249 -3.84 -18.89 0.85
N LEU A 250 -2.92 -19.85 1.02
CA LEU A 250 -3.15 -21.23 0.59
C LEU A 250 -3.94 -22.01 1.64
N LYS A 251 -4.75 -22.99 1.22
CA LYS A 251 -5.35 -23.95 2.15
C LYS A 251 -4.28 -24.86 2.78
N GLU A 252 -4.57 -25.32 3.99
CA GLU A 252 -3.84 -26.44 4.59
C GLU A 252 -3.99 -27.70 3.72
N LYS A 253 -3.03 -28.63 3.87
CA LYS A 253 -3.04 -29.90 3.14
C LYS A 253 -4.03 -30.88 3.74
#